data_AF-A0A3D6D086-F1
#
_entry.id   AF-A0A3D6D086-F1
#
_cell.length_a   1.000
_cell.length_b   1.000
_cell.length_c   1.000
_cell.angle_alpha   90.00
_cell.angle_beta   90.00
_cell.angle_gamma   90.00
#
_symmetry.space_group_name_H-M   'P 1'
#
loop_
_entity.id
_entity.type
_entity.pdbx_description
1 polymer ?
#
loop_
_entity_poly.entity_id
_entity_poly.type
_entity_poly.pdbx_seq_one_letter_code
_entity_poly.pdbx_strand_id
1 'polypeptide(L)'
;MTKEISNQMIKAARSLCKSVDQMQFPAPVAWTYNPLDYGRTAHEDYLKRYASNRKRYIFLGMNPGPFGMVQTGVPFGEISFVRDWLGISEIKEQPENTHPKRPIQGFDCTRSEVSGKRLWGLFQEKFGTARAFSKEHFVANYCP
;
A
#
# COMPACT_ATOMS: atom_id res chain seq x y z
N MET A 1 -22.29 1.46 9.79
CA MET A 1 -21.08 1.00 10.48
C MET A 1 -19.94 0.58 9.54
N THR A 2 -20.09 -0.37 8.60
CA THR A 2 -18.93 -0.84 7.78
C THR A 2 -18.35 0.19 6.82
N LYS A 3 -19.19 0.91 6.07
CA LYS A 3 -18.76 2.03 5.20
C LYS A 3 -18.15 3.20 5.98
N GLU A 4 -18.46 3.30 7.26
CA GLU A 4 -17.99 4.41 8.10
C GLU A 4 -16.52 4.24 8.47
N ILE A 5 -16.10 3.02 8.84
CA ILE A 5 -14.70 2.75 9.20
C ILE A 5 -13.79 2.91 7.97
N SER A 6 -14.15 2.36 6.81
CA SER A 6 -13.33 2.53 5.60
C SER A 6 -13.20 4.00 5.20
N ASN A 7 -14.26 4.80 5.36
CA ASN A 7 -14.18 6.24 5.10
C ASN A 7 -13.28 6.98 6.10
N GLN A 8 -13.31 6.59 7.38
CA GLN A 8 -12.38 7.12 8.39
C GLN A 8 -10.93 6.76 8.05
N MET A 9 -10.67 5.54 7.61
CA MET A 9 -9.34 5.09 7.17
C MET A 9 -8.85 5.86 5.95
N ILE A 10 -9.72 6.07 4.95
CA ILE A 10 -9.40 6.90 3.78
C ILE A 10 -9.09 8.33 4.22
N LYS A 11 -9.91 8.92 5.09
CA LYS A 11 -9.65 10.27 5.62
C LYS A 11 -8.31 10.35 6.35
N ALA A 12 -7.97 9.34 7.14
CA ALA A 12 -6.68 9.27 7.84
C ALA A 12 -5.51 9.18 6.85
N ALA A 13 -5.58 8.29 5.84
CA ALA A 13 -4.56 8.15 4.80
C ALA A 13 -4.37 9.45 4.00
N ARG A 14 -5.48 10.11 3.62
CA ARG A 14 -5.45 11.41 2.95
C ARG A 14 -4.82 12.51 3.81
N SER A 15 -5.13 12.53 5.11
CA SER A 15 -4.54 13.49 6.04
C SER A 15 -3.05 13.26 6.18
N LEU A 16 -2.62 12.01 6.36
CA LEU A 16 -1.21 11.64 6.47
C LEU A 16 -0.45 12.01 5.20
N CYS A 17 -0.97 11.65 4.02
CA CYS A 17 -0.41 12.04 2.72
C CYS A 17 -0.13 13.55 2.66
N LYS A 18 -1.16 14.38 2.93
CA LYS A 18 -1.00 15.84 2.94
C LYS A 18 0.04 16.31 3.93
N SER A 19 0.08 15.73 5.14
CA SER A 19 1.04 16.12 6.17
C SER A 19 2.49 15.78 5.79
N VAL A 20 2.74 14.62 5.21
CA VAL A 20 4.10 14.23 4.79
C VAL A 20 4.56 14.96 3.53
N ASP A 21 3.63 15.36 2.64
CA ASP A 21 3.96 16.16 1.45
C ASP A 21 4.45 17.58 1.78
N GLN A 22 4.17 18.08 2.99
CA GLN A 22 4.71 19.38 3.44
C GLN A 22 6.11 19.27 4.06
N MET A 23 6.63 18.06 4.25
CA MET A 23 7.94 17.86 4.87
C MET A 23 9.06 18.13 3.89
N GLN A 24 10.12 18.78 4.38
CA GLN A 24 11.36 18.98 3.64
C GLN A 24 12.45 18.13 4.28
N PHE A 25 13.18 17.39 3.45
CA PHE A 25 14.25 16.52 3.90
C PHE A 25 15.60 17.09 3.46
N PRO A 26 16.52 17.35 4.40
CA PRO A 26 17.84 17.85 4.05
C PRO A 26 18.70 16.72 3.45
N ALA A 27 19.88 17.10 2.92
CA ALA A 27 20.90 16.15 2.52
C ALA A 27 21.18 15.12 3.65
N PRO A 28 21.39 13.83 3.32
CA PRO A 28 21.64 13.28 1.98
C PRO A 28 20.38 12.83 1.22
N VAL A 29 19.17 13.18 1.69
CA VAL A 29 17.93 12.81 1.00
C VAL A 29 17.80 13.62 -0.29
N ALA A 30 17.88 12.93 -1.44
CA ALA A 30 17.79 13.55 -2.76
C ALA A 30 16.45 13.30 -3.47
N TRP A 31 15.71 12.27 -3.05
CA TRP A 31 14.44 11.86 -3.65
C TRP A 31 13.49 11.34 -2.57
N THR A 32 12.24 11.74 -2.65
CA THR A 32 11.14 11.23 -1.83
C THR A 32 9.99 10.83 -2.73
N TYR A 33 9.36 9.70 -2.42
CA TYR A 33 8.15 9.24 -3.09
C TYR A 33 7.08 9.06 -2.03
N ASN A 34 5.88 9.56 -2.31
CA ASN A 34 4.71 9.33 -1.48
C ASN A 34 3.67 8.48 -2.26
N PRO A 35 3.69 7.15 -2.10
CA PRO A 35 2.73 6.26 -2.76
C PRO A 35 1.28 6.44 -2.29
N LEU A 36 1.01 7.17 -1.20
CA LEU A 36 -0.36 7.55 -0.86
C LEU A 36 -0.91 8.64 -1.78
N ASP A 37 -0.04 9.37 -2.48
CA ASP A 37 -0.47 10.39 -3.43
C ASP A 37 -0.67 9.81 -4.83
N TYR A 38 0.40 9.38 -5.51
CA TYR A 38 0.28 8.81 -6.85
C TYR A 38 -0.34 7.41 -6.87
N GLY A 39 -0.26 6.65 -5.78
CA GLY A 39 -0.88 5.32 -5.63
C GLY A 39 -2.27 5.37 -4.99
N ARG A 40 -2.87 6.57 -4.83
CA ARG A 40 -4.13 6.82 -4.10
C ARG A 40 -5.26 5.91 -4.57
N THR A 41 -5.42 5.74 -5.87
CA THR A 41 -6.49 4.90 -6.44
C THR A 41 -6.45 3.47 -5.89
N ALA A 42 -5.29 2.82 -5.96
CA ALA A 42 -5.09 1.47 -5.42
C ALA A 42 -5.19 1.43 -3.88
N HIS A 43 -4.58 2.40 -3.20
CA HIS A 43 -4.58 2.44 -1.74
C HIS A 43 -6.00 2.59 -1.18
N GLU A 44 -6.81 3.47 -1.75
CA GLU A 44 -8.21 3.63 -1.31
C GLU A 44 -9.06 2.40 -1.63
N ASP A 45 -8.80 1.68 -2.73
CA ASP A 45 -9.48 0.41 -3.00
C ASP A 45 -9.11 -0.65 -1.94
N TYR A 46 -7.82 -0.75 -1.58
CA TYR A 46 -7.36 -1.60 -0.49
C TYR A 46 -8.08 -1.28 0.84
N LEU A 47 -8.19 0.01 1.20
CA LEU A 47 -8.90 0.43 2.41
C LEU A 47 -10.41 0.12 2.35
N LYS A 48 -11.06 0.34 1.20
CA LYS A 48 -12.49 0.03 1.01
C LYS A 48 -12.78 -1.46 1.18
N ARG A 49 -11.92 -2.31 0.62
CA ARG A 49 -12.08 -3.77 0.63
C ARG A 49 -11.73 -4.39 1.98
N TYR A 50 -10.64 -3.93 2.59
CA TYR A 50 -10.01 -4.66 3.68
C TYR A 50 -9.93 -3.89 5.01
N ALA A 51 -10.37 -2.63 5.07
CA ALA A 51 -10.43 -1.83 6.30
C ALA A 51 -11.87 -1.40 6.69
N SER A 52 -12.89 -2.18 6.31
CA SER A 52 -14.31 -1.86 6.53
C SER A 52 -14.90 -2.33 7.87
N ASN A 53 -14.07 -2.86 8.78
CA ASN A 53 -14.50 -3.35 10.10
C ASN A 53 -13.35 -3.21 11.10
N ARG A 54 -13.67 -3.24 12.40
CA ARG A 54 -12.64 -3.25 13.45
C ARG A 54 -11.77 -4.50 13.35
N LYS A 55 -10.47 -4.31 13.55
CA LYS A 55 -9.45 -5.36 13.46
C LYS A 55 -8.98 -5.71 14.85
N ARG A 56 -8.75 -7.00 15.07
CA ARG A 56 -8.15 -7.50 16.31
C ARG A 56 -6.62 -7.42 16.25
N TYR A 57 -6.06 -7.58 15.05
CA TYR A 57 -4.62 -7.61 14.81
C TYR A 57 -4.25 -6.64 13.70
N ILE A 58 -3.19 -5.86 13.92
CA ILE A 58 -2.59 -4.97 12.93
C ILE A 58 -1.13 -5.35 12.76
N PHE A 59 -0.75 -5.69 11.53
CA PHE A 59 0.65 -5.86 11.15
C PHE A 59 1.16 -4.52 10.64
N LEU A 60 2.20 -3.99 11.27
CA LEU A 60 2.75 -2.68 10.97
C LEU A 60 4.16 -2.81 10.42
N GLY A 61 4.31 -2.53 9.12
CA GLY A 61 5.62 -2.37 8.48
C GLY A 61 6.22 -1.00 8.75
N MET A 62 7.50 -0.84 8.40
CA MET A 62 8.21 0.42 8.58
C MET A 62 7.80 1.46 7.53
N ASN A 63 8.10 1.18 6.27
CA ASN A 63 7.84 2.06 5.12
C ASN A 63 7.84 1.26 3.80
N PRO A 64 7.39 1.85 2.67
CA PRO A 64 7.35 1.18 1.37
C PRO A 64 8.69 0.62 0.89
N GLY A 65 8.67 -0.59 0.35
CA GLY A 65 9.75 -1.11 -0.48
C GLY A 65 9.61 -0.65 -1.94
N PRO A 66 10.73 -0.53 -2.69
CA PRO A 66 10.77 0.07 -4.02
C PRO A 66 10.06 -0.74 -5.12
N PHE A 67 9.77 -2.02 -4.87
CA PHE A 67 9.13 -2.92 -5.84
C PHE A 67 7.79 -3.47 -5.34
N GLY A 68 7.32 -3.01 -4.17
CA GLY A 68 6.01 -3.36 -3.62
C GLY A 68 5.15 -2.12 -3.52
N MET A 69 4.97 -1.57 -2.31
CA MET A 69 4.05 -0.45 -2.08
C MET A 69 4.38 0.80 -2.91
N VAL A 70 5.66 1.07 -3.20
CA VAL A 70 6.06 2.15 -4.12
C VAL A 70 5.49 1.96 -5.53
N GLN A 71 5.27 0.71 -5.96
CA GLN A 71 4.71 0.40 -7.27
C GLN A 71 3.19 0.22 -7.23
N THR A 72 2.63 -0.27 -6.13
CA THR A 72 1.23 -0.72 -6.08
C THR A 72 0.31 0.09 -5.17
N GLY A 73 0.84 0.98 -4.33
CA GLY A 73 0.07 1.71 -3.31
C GLY A 73 -0.43 0.84 -2.15
N VAL A 74 -0.13 -0.46 -2.14
CA VAL A 74 -0.58 -1.40 -1.10
C VAL A 74 0.59 -1.79 -0.19
N PRO A 75 0.44 -1.80 1.15
CA PRO A 75 1.49 -2.22 2.07
C PRO A 75 2.03 -3.62 1.73
N PHE A 76 3.36 -3.79 1.75
CA PHE A 76 4.01 -5.05 1.34
C PHE A 76 3.57 -5.50 -0.06
N GLY A 77 3.21 -4.56 -0.94
CA GLY A 77 2.37 -4.83 -2.11
C GLY A 77 3.11 -5.45 -3.28
N GLU A 78 3.54 -6.70 -3.12
CA GLU A 78 4.05 -7.52 -4.22
C GLU A 78 2.97 -7.71 -5.29
N ILE A 79 3.34 -7.46 -6.54
CA ILE A 79 2.41 -7.20 -7.64
C ILE A 79 1.45 -8.37 -7.89
N SER A 80 1.95 -9.61 -7.90
CA SER A 80 1.10 -10.78 -8.15
C SER A 80 0.08 -10.98 -7.03
N PHE A 81 0.48 -10.77 -5.78
CA PHE A 81 -0.46 -10.86 -4.65
C PHE A 81 -1.47 -9.72 -4.65
N VAL A 82 -1.06 -8.50 -4.96
CA VAL A 82 -1.97 -7.36 -5.02
C VAL A 82 -3.00 -7.54 -6.13
N ARG A 83 -2.56 -7.96 -7.32
CA ARG A 83 -3.44 -8.19 -8.47
C ARG A 83 -4.32 -9.43 -8.28
N ASP A 84 -3.71 -10.58 -8.00
CA ASP A 84 -4.38 -11.88 -8.16
C ASP A 84 -5.09 -12.34 -6.87
N TRP A 85 -4.60 -11.92 -5.70
CA TRP A 85 -5.18 -12.31 -4.41
C TRP A 85 -5.98 -11.20 -3.72
N LEU A 86 -5.49 -9.95 -3.76
CA LEU A 86 -6.21 -8.78 -3.26
C LEU A 86 -7.17 -8.19 -4.31
N GLY A 87 -7.02 -8.55 -5.59
CA GLY A 87 -7.93 -8.10 -6.66
C GLY A 87 -7.86 -6.60 -6.93
N ILE A 88 -6.69 -5.98 -6.74
CA ILE A 88 -6.42 -4.55 -6.96
C ILE A 88 -5.36 -4.44 -8.04
N SER A 89 -5.62 -3.66 -9.08
CA SER A 89 -4.76 -3.65 -10.27
C SER A 89 -4.73 -2.30 -11.01
N GLU A 90 -5.12 -1.22 -10.34
CA GLU A 90 -5.23 0.10 -10.99
C GLU A 90 -4.55 1.20 -10.17
N ILE A 91 -3.65 1.93 -10.83
CA ILE A 91 -3.11 3.22 -10.39
C ILE A 91 -3.32 4.18 -11.56
N LYS A 92 -3.91 5.36 -11.28
CA LYS A 92 -4.27 6.34 -12.31
C LYS A 92 -3.26 7.46 -12.42
N GLU A 93 -2.49 7.68 -11.36
CA GLU A 93 -1.56 8.77 -11.22
C GLU A 93 -0.11 8.27 -11.27
N GLN A 94 0.82 9.16 -11.59
CA GLN A 94 2.25 8.91 -11.57
C GLN A 94 2.93 10.09 -10.87
N PRO A 95 4.03 9.88 -10.14
CA PRO A 95 4.78 11.01 -9.59
C PRO A 95 5.37 11.84 -10.73
N GLU A 96 5.37 13.16 -10.55
CA GLU A 96 5.91 14.10 -11.55
C GLU A 96 7.38 13.85 -11.86
N ASN A 97 8.16 13.46 -10.85
CA ASN A 97 9.59 13.24 -10.95
C ASN A 97 9.96 11.86 -10.42
N THR A 98 10.77 11.12 -11.18
CA THR A 98 11.33 9.84 -10.75
C THR A 98 12.83 9.79 -10.94
N HIS A 99 13.52 9.18 -9.98
CA HIS A 99 14.93 8.85 -10.12
C HIS A 99 15.08 7.78 -11.22
N PRO A 100 15.99 7.94 -12.21
CA PRO A 100 16.14 7.02 -13.34
C PRO A 100 16.36 5.54 -12.96
N LYS A 101 17.07 5.29 -11.86
CA LYS A 101 17.30 3.92 -11.32
C LYS A 101 16.18 3.38 -10.40
N ARG A 102 15.13 4.17 -10.15
CA ARG A 102 13.96 3.80 -9.32
C ARG A 102 12.68 4.33 -9.99
N PRO A 103 12.39 3.90 -11.25
CA PRO A 103 11.17 4.31 -11.92
C PRO A 103 9.95 3.73 -11.21
N ILE A 104 8.82 4.42 -11.36
CA ILE A 104 7.50 3.90 -10.98
C ILE A 104 6.85 3.36 -12.24
N GLN A 105 6.62 2.05 -12.27
CA GLN A 105 6.05 1.33 -13.41
C GLN A 105 4.65 0.79 -13.08
N GLY A 106 4.15 1.03 -11.86
CA GLY A 106 2.84 0.53 -11.45
C GLY A 106 2.79 -0.99 -11.42
N PHE A 107 1.66 -1.53 -11.87
CA PHE A 107 1.44 -2.98 -11.99
C PHE A 107 2.22 -3.65 -13.14
N ASP A 108 2.86 -2.87 -14.01
CA ASP A 108 3.75 -3.38 -15.08
C ASP A 108 5.19 -3.62 -14.58
N CYS A 109 5.50 -3.29 -13.33
CA CYS A 109 6.82 -3.57 -12.77
C CYS A 109 7.08 -5.09 -12.78
N THR A 110 8.20 -5.50 -13.39
CA THR A 110 8.54 -6.93 -13.52
C THR A 110 9.31 -7.47 -12.31
N ARG A 111 9.64 -6.60 -11.34
CA ARG A 111 10.42 -6.96 -10.16
C ARG A 111 9.48 -7.38 -9.04
N SER A 112 9.81 -8.50 -8.41
CA SER A 112 9.08 -8.97 -7.23
C SER A 112 9.68 -8.38 -5.94
N GLU A 113 8.82 -7.90 -5.04
CA GLU A 113 9.19 -7.55 -3.68
C GLU A 113 9.17 -8.81 -2.80
N VAL A 114 10.34 -9.35 -2.46
CA VAL A 114 10.47 -10.61 -1.69
C VAL A 114 9.78 -10.53 -0.33
N SER A 115 9.86 -9.37 0.35
CA SER A 115 9.20 -9.15 1.64
C SER A 115 7.68 -9.26 1.52
N GLY A 116 7.09 -8.60 0.52
CA GLY A 116 5.67 -8.70 0.22
C GLY A 116 5.22 -10.10 -0.19
N LYS A 117 6.01 -10.75 -1.04
CA LYS A 117 5.78 -12.14 -1.46
C LYS A 117 5.66 -13.09 -0.27
N ARG A 118 6.57 -12.96 0.69
CA ARG A 118 6.59 -13.81 1.90
C ARG A 118 5.40 -13.52 2.81
N LEU A 119 5.09 -12.25 3.05
CA LEU A 119 4.01 -11.86 3.95
C LEU A 119 2.64 -12.27 3.39
N TRP A 120 2.32 -11.84 2.17
CA TRP A 120 1.03 -12.16 1.56
C TRP A 120 0.90 -13.63 1.20
N GLY A 121 2.01 -14.29 0.82
CA GLY A 121 2.03 -15.74 0.63
C GLY A 121 1.68 -16.51 1.89
N LEU A 122 2.22 -16.12 3.05
CA LEU A 122 1.84 -16.71 4.33
C LEU A 122 0.34 -16.53 4.61
N PHE A 123 -0.21 -15.33 4.38
CA PHE A 123 -1.63 -15.10 4.63
C PHE A 123 -2.54 -15.81 3.63
N GLN A 124 -2.13 -15.95 2.37
CA GLN A 124 -2.83 -16.78 1.40
C GLN A 124 -2.87 -18.25 1.86
N GLU A 125 -1.74 -18.81 2.31
CA GLU A 125 -1.67 -20.18 2.82
C GLU A 125 -2.58 -20.38 4.04
N LYS A 126 -2.54 -19.46 5.01
CA LYS A 126 -3.26 -19.61 6.29
C LYS A 126 -4.77 -19.34 6.20
N PHE A 127 -5.19 -18.45 5.31
CA PHE A 127 -6.58 -17.98 5.27
C PHE A 127 -7.33 -18.33 3.98
N GLY A 128 -6.62 -18.77 2.93
CA GLY A 128 -7.17 -19.04 1.61
C GLY A 128 -7.56 -17.78 0.83
N THR A 129 -8.41 -16.93 1.40
CA THR A 129 -8.90 -15.69 0.76
C THR A 129 -8.51 -14.44 1.54
N ALA A 130 -8.28 -13.34 0.83
CA ALA A 130 -8.01 -12.03 1.43
C ALA A 130 -9.16 -11.57 2.34
N ARG A 131 -10.41 -11.89 1.98
CA ARG A 131 -11.59 -11.59 2.81
C ARG A 131 -11.59 -12.36 4.13
N ALA A 132 -11.14 -13.61 4.15
CA ALA A 132 -11.02 -14.38 5.38
C ALA A 132 -9.94 -13.78 6.30
N PHE A 133 -8.76 -13.45 5.76
CA PHE A 133 -7.71 -12.74 6.49
C PHE A 133 -8.23 -11.42 7.09
N SER A 134 -8.90 -10.61 6.26
CA SER A 134 -9.34 -9.27 6.66
C SER A 134 -10.47 -9.26 7.67
N LYS A 135 -11.06 -10.41 8.06
CA LYS A 135 -12.07 -10.42 9.14
C LYS A 135 -11.50 -9.87 10.44
N GLU A 136 -10.27 -10.26 10.79
CA GLU A 136 -9.63 -9.88 12.05
C GLU A 136 -8.30 -9.15 11.88
N HIS A 137 -7.70 -9.20 10.69
CA HIS A 137 -6.35 -8.71 10.44
C HIS A 137 -6.31 -7.55 9.45
N PHE A 138 -5.27 -6.73 9.55
CA PHE A 138 -4.98 -5.66 8.59
C PHE A 138 -3.48 -5.37 8.54
N VAL A 139 -2.99 -4.94 7.37
CA VAL A 139 -1.58 -4.57 7.17
C VAL A 139 -1.51 -3.07 6.86
N ALA A 140 -0.57 -2.37 7.50
CA ALA A 140 -0.27 -0.96 7.28
C ALA A 140 1.24 -0.72 7.34
N ASN A 141 1.69 0.45 6.88
CA ASN A 141 3.03 0.98 7.16
C ASN A 141 2.94 2.14 8.15
N TYR A 142 3.98 2.29 8.97
CA TYR A 142 4.10 3.40 9.90
C TYR A 142 4.40 4.72 9.16
N CYS A 143 5.39 4.71 8.27
CA CYS A 143 5.73 5.81 7.38
C CYS A 143 5.31 5.45 5.95
N PRO A 144 4.52 6.29 5.26
CA PRO A 144 3.96 5.97 3.96
C PRO A 144 4.93 6.11 2.79
#